data_AF-A0A922LN49-F1
#
_entry.id   AF-A0A922LN49-F1
#
_cell.length_a   1.000
_cell.length_b   1.000
_cell.length_c   1.000
_cell.angle_alpha   90.00
_cell.angle_beta   90.00
_cell.angle_gamma   90.00
#
_symmetry.space_group_name_H-M   'P 1'
#
loop_
_entity.id
_entity.type
_entity.pdbx_description
1 polymer ?
#
loop_
_entity_poly.entity_id
_entity_poly.type
_entity_poly.pdbx_seq_one_letter_code
_entity_poly.pdbx_strand_id
1 'polypeptide(L)'
;MFVMHTSTDCRLAVTGIINPRDHHYRQMVSEACQSLYNYSKFGICCDDYMQDQLIVLMALAKGNSEIRCGPLTLHTKTAIYVAEHLLGVKFEVTTNDGSSVISCNGVGYTPEHLKNSCS
;
A
#
# COMPACT_ATOMS: atom_id res chain seq x y z
N MET A 1 5.72 -1.03 -18.35
CA MET A 1 5.66 -0.50 -16.98
C MET A 1 5.63 1.02 -17.05
N PHE A 2 4.73 1.64 -16.32
CA PHE A 2 4.64 3.10 -16.18
C PHE A 2 4.85 3.46 -14.70
N VAL A 3 5.54 4.57 -14.44
CA VAL A 3 5.77 5.08 -13.09
C VAL A 3 5.34 6.55 -13.03
N MET A 4 4.49 6.88 -12.06
CA MET A 4 4.10 8.25 -11.75
C MET A 4 4.83 8.70 -10.48
N HIS A 5 5.39 9.91 -10.55
CA HIS A 5 6.00 10.59 -9.41
C HIS A 5 5.11 11.76 -9.02
N THR A 6 4.77 11.86 -7.75
CA THR A 6 3.97 12.99 -7.22
C THR A 6 4.89 14.04 -6.60
N SER A 7 4.38 15.27 -6.43
CA SER A 7 5.09 16.34 -5.72
C SER A 7 5.31 16.04 -4.23
N THR A 8 4.64 15.02 -3.68
CA THR A 8 4.82 14.50 -2.32
C THR A 8 5.85 13.37 -2.25
N ASP A 9 6.64 13.17 -3.31
CA ASP A 9 7.66 12.11 -3.45
C ASP A 9 7.11 10.67 -3.38
N CYS A 10 5.81 10.48 -3.67
CA CYS A 10 5.25 9.14 -3.85
C CYS A 10 5.57 8.61 -5.25
N ARG A 11 5.92 7.33 -5.35
CA ARG A 11 6.15 6.62 -6.62
C ARG A 11 5.11 5.53 -6.79
N LEU A 12 4.33 5.63 -7.86
CA LEU A 12 3.25 4.71 -8.16
C LEU A 12 3.55 4.00 -9.46
N ALA A 13 3.66 2.67 -9.41
CA ALA A 13 3.96 1.86 -10.57
C ALA A 13 2.72 1.11 -11.05
N VAL A 14 2.49 1.09 -12.36
CA VAL A 14 1.48 0.24 -13.00
C VAL A 14 2.15 -0.58 -14.09
N THR A 15 1.83 -1.86 -14.12
CA THR A 15 2.28 -2.78 -15.16
C THR A 15 1.08 -3.33 -15.93
N GLY A 16 1.22 -3.43 -17.24
CA GLY A 16 0.30 -4.17 -18.09
C GLY A 16 1.02 -5.43 -18.56
N ILE A 17 0.47 -6.60 -18.23
CA ILE A 17 1.02 -7.89 -18.65
C ILE A 17 0.28 -8.33 -19.91
N ILE A 18 1.03 -8.62 -20.98
CA ILE A 18 0.48 -9.14 -22.24
C ILE A 18 0.51 -10.66 -22.18
N ASN A 19 -0.60 -11.30 -22.50
CA ASN A 19 -0.55 -12.69 -22.93
C ASN A 19 0.07 -12.72 -24.33
N PRO A 20 1.22 -13.37 -24.56
CA PRO A 20 1.95 -13.30 -25.84
C PRO A 20 1.14 -13.78 -27.07
N ARG A 21 -0.01 -14.44 -26.85
CA ARG A 21 -0.95 -14.85 -27.90
C ARG A 21 -1.98 -13.79 -28.29
N ASP A 22 -2.00 -12.66 -27.58
CA ASP A 22 -3.04 -11.65 -27.69
C ASP A 22 -2.42 -10.27 -27.96
N HIS A 23 -2.82 -9.63 -29.06
CA HIS A 23 -2.14 -8.46 -29.62
C HIS A 23 -2.91 -7.14 -29.37
N HIS A 24 -3.57 -7.01 -28.22
CA HIS A 24 -4.34 -5.82 -27.85
C HIS A 24 -3.51 -4.73 -27.13
N TYR A 25 -2.39 -4.32 -27.73
CA TYR A 25 -1.45 -3.36 -27.13
C TYR A 25 -2.10 -2.02 -26.72
N ARG A 26 -3.00 -1.49 -27.57
CA ARG A 26 -3.69 -0.22 -27.28
C ARG A 26 -4.59 -0.30 -26.06
N GLN A 27 -5.32 -1.41 -25.91
CA GLN A 27 -6.22 -1.60 -24.79
C GLN A 27 -5.42 -1.70 -23.49
N MET A 28 -4.35 -2.50 -23.48
CA MET A 28 -3.51 -2.63 -22.29
C MET A 28 -2.86 -1.31 -21.86
N VAL A 29 -2.37 -0.52 -22.82
CA VAL A 29 -1.85 0.83 -22.51
C VAL A 29 -2.95 1.73 -21.95
N SER A 30 -4.15 1.68 -22.55
CA SER A 30 -5.30 2.45 -22.07
C SER A 30 -5.69 2.08 -20.64
N GLU A 31 -5.72 0.78 -20.31
CA GLU A 31 -6.02 0.27 -18.97
C GLU A 31 -4.95 0.72 -17.96
N ALA A 32 -3.67 0.61 -18.32
CA ALA A 32 -2.57 1.05 -17.46
C ALA A 32 -2.63 2.56 -17.18
N CYS A 33 -2.90 3.38 -18.20
CA CYS A 33 -3.09 4.82 -18.06
C CYS A 33 -4.33 5.16 -17.21
N GLN A 34 -5.41 4.40 -17.36
CA GLN A 34 -6.63 4.59 -16.58
C GLN A 34 -6.41 4.29 -15.10
N SER A 35 -5.64 3.24 -14.77
CA SER A 35 -5.25 2.94 -13.39
C SER A 35 -4.41 4.06 -12.78
N LEU A 36 -3.42 4.57 -13.52
CA LEU A 36 -2.62 5.72 -13.08
C LEU A 36 -3.47 6.97 -12.85
N TYR A 37 -4.41 7.25 -13.75
CA TYR A 37 -5.35 8.35 -13.59
C TYR A 37 -6.19 8.20 -12.32
N ASN A 38 -6.69 7.00 -12.05
CA ASN A 38 -7.46 6.72 -10.83
C ASN A 38 -6.59 6.90 -9.57
N TYR A 39 -5.34 6.45 -9.58
CA TYR A 39 -4.44 6.65 -8.45
C TYR A 39 -4.22 8.14 -8.17
N SER A 40 -3.99 8.94 -9.20
CA SER A 40 -3.89 10.39 -9.05
C SER A 40 -5.19 11.02 -8.58
N LYS A 41 -6.34 10.62 -9.14
CA LYS A 41 -7.66 11.18 -8.81
C LYS A 41 -8.04 10.93 -7.35
N PHE A 42 -7.73 9.75 -6.82
CA PHE A 42 -8.09 9.36 -5.46
C PHE A 42 -6.96 9.58 -4.44
N GLY A 43 -5.83 10.15 -4.86
CA GLY A 43 -4.67 10.41 -3.99
C GLY A 43 -4.05 9.14 -3.43
N ILE A 44 -4.16 8.01 -4.13
CA ILE A 44 -3.64 6.72 -3.71
C ILE A 44 -2.11 6.80 -3.67
N CYS A 45 -1.51 6.46 -2.53
CA CYS A 45 -0.05 6.46 -2.36
C CYS A 45 0.58 5.07 -2.42
N CYS A 46 -0.24 4.01 -2.42
CA CYS A 46 0.21 2.62 -2.47
C CYS A 46 -0.68 1.78 -3.39
N ASP A 47 -0.08 0.98 -4.26
CA ASP A 47 -0.80 0.03 -5.12
C ASP A 47 -1.32 -1.20 -4.34
N ASP A 48 -2.11 -2.02 -5.00
CA ASP A 48 -2.79 -3.19 -4.41
C ASP A 48 -1.85 -4.28 -3.87
N TYR A 49 -0.63 -4.36 -4.40
CA TYR A 49 0.39 -5.32 -3.99
C TYR A 49 1.31 -4.77 -2.89
N MET A 50 1.42 -3.45 -2.78
CA MET A 50 2.22 -2.81 -1.74
C MET A 50 1.41 -2.66 -0.44
N GLN A 51 0.08 -2.62 -0.53
CA GLN A 51 -0.83 -2.50 0.61
C GLN A 51 -0.57 -3.56 1.70
N ASP A 52 -0.50 -4.84 1.34
CA ASP A 52 -0.34 -5.95 2.29
C ASP A 52 1.06 -5.97 2.93
N GLN A 53 2.09 -5.57 2.18
CA GLN A 53 3.47 -5.52 2.69
C GLN A 53 3.65 -4.43 3.75
N LEU A 54 2.93 -3.31 3.62
CA LEU A 54 3.03 -2.19 4.56
C LEU A 54 2.38 -2.49 5.92
N ILE A 55 1.39 -3.37 5.99
CA ILE A 55 0.65 -3.68 7.22
C ILE A 55 1.60 -4.11 8.36
N VAL A 56 2.55 -4.99 8.06
CA VAL A 56 3.51 -5.48 9.08
C VAL A 56 4.41 -4.34 9.56
N LEU A 57 4.87 -3.48 8.63
CA LEU A 57 5.72 -2.35 8.98
C LEU A 57 4.96 -1.30 9.82
N MET A 58 3.70 -1.03 9.49
CA MET A 58 2.83 -0.15 10.28
C MET A 58 2.63 -0.69 11.70
N ALA A 59 2.42 -1.99 11.85
CA ALA A 59 2.22 -2.62 13.16
C ALA A 59 3.50 -2.59 14.02
N LEU A 60 4.68 -2.67 13.40
CA LEU A 60 5.98 -2.60 14.10
C LEU A 60 6.45 -1.18 14.39
N ALA A 61 6.01 -0.20 13.58
CA ALA A 61 6.42 1.20 13.70
C ALA A 61 6.06 1.78 15.08
N LYS A 62 6.80 2.82 15.49
CA LYS A 62 6.50 3.57 16.71
C LYS A 62 5.48 4.66 16.42
N GLY A 63 4.34 4.61 17.11
CA GLY A 63 3.29 5.62 17.00
C GLY A 63 2.29 5.34 15.87
N ASN A 64 1.56 6.38 15.46
CA ASN A 64 0.50 6.26 14.48
C ASN A 64 1.07 6.29 13.05
N SER A 65 0.78 5.25 12.27
CA SER A 65 1.05 5.17 10.83
C SER A 65 -0.27 5.26 10.07
N GLU A 66 -0.31 6.03 8.99
CA GLU A 66 -1.48 6.16 8.11
C GLU A 66 -1.05 6.02 6.65
N ILE A 67 -1.79 5.23 5.88
CA ILE A 67 -1.60 5.08 4.43
C ILE A 67 -2.94 5.22 3.70
N ARG A 68 -2.90 5.80 2.50
CA ARG A 68 -4.06 5.90 1.60
C ARG A 68 -3.86 4.99 0.39
N CYS A 69 -4.75 4.03 0.23
CA CYS A 69 -4.69 3.04 -0.82
C CYS A 69 -6.00 2.94 -1.61
N GLY A 70 -6.04 2.06 -2.61
CA GLY A 70 -7.27 1.67 -3.27
C GLY A 70 -8.18 0.82 -2.36
N PRO A 71 -9.22 0.19 -2.92
CA PRO A 71 -10.05 -0.76 -2.20
C PRO A 71 -9.20 -1.89 -1.60
N LEU A 72 -9.46 -2.25 -0.33
CA LEU A 72 -8.69 -3.31 0.34
C LEU A 72 -8.87 -4.66 -0.36
N THR A 73 -7.74 -5.26 -0.74
CA THR A 73 -7.68 -6.65 -1.21
C THR A 73 -7.97 -7.65 -0.09
N LEU A 74 -8.29 -8.90 -0.43
CA LEU A 74 -8.43 -9.97 0.55
C LEU A 74 -7.11 -10.19 1.31
N HIS A 75 -5.97 -10.08 0.63
CA HIS A 75 -4.65 -10.22 1.23
C HIS A 75 -4.39 -9.14 2.27
N THR A 76 -4.71 -7.87 1.98
CA THR A 76 -4.58 -6.77 2.94
C THR A 76 -5.42 -7.02 4.20
N LYS A 77 -6.67 -7.50 4.03
CA LYS A 77 -7.55 -7.82 5.17
C LYS A 77 -6.98 -8.96 6.02
N THR A 78 -6.44 -10.01 5.40
CA THR A 78 -5.79 -11.11 6.11
C THR A 78 -4.52 -10.64 6.82
N ALA A 79 -3.70 -9.81 6.19
CA ALA A 79 -2.51 -9.25 6.81
C ALA A 79 -2.85 -8.42 8.05
N ILE A 80 -3.90 -7.59 7.98
CA ILE A 80 -4.43 -6.84 9.13
C ILE A 80 -4.83 -7.80 10.25
N TYR A 81 -5.66 -8.80 9.95
CA TYR A 81 -6.12 -9.77 10.92
C TYR A 81 -4.95 -10.48 11.64
N VAL A 82 -3.95 -10.94 10.89
CA VAL A 82 -2.76 -11.60 11.43
C VAL A 82 -1.94 -10.63 12.30
N ALA A 83 -1.72 -9.41 11.83
CA ALA A 83 -0.96 -8.40 12.59
C ALA A 83 -1.64 -8.05 13.93
N GLU A 84 -2.98 -7.88 13.93
CA GLU A 84 -3.72 -7.65 15.18
C GLU A 84 -3.60 -8.82 16.16
N HIS A 85 -3.67 -10.06 15.68
CA HIS A 85 -3.60 -11.25 16.54
C HIS A 85 -2.19 -11.47 17.11
N LEU A 86 -1.15 -11.24 16.32
CA LEU A 86 0.23 -11.51 16.74
C LEU A 86 0.83 -10.39 17.59
N LEU A 87 0.48 -9.12 17.29
CA LEU A 87 1.12 -7.95 17.91
C LEU A 87 0.20 -7.20 18.87
N GLY A 88 -1.09 -7.54 18.93
CA GLY A 88 -2.06 -6.88 19.80
C GLY A 88 -2.40 -5.45 19.39
N VAL A 89 -2.02 -5.04 18.18
CA VAL A 89 -2.37 -3.73 17.60
C VAL A 89 -3.81 -3.71 17.09
N LYS A 90 -4.30 -2.52 16.76
CA LYS A 90 -5.59 -2.33 16.10
C LYS A 90 -5.43 -1.50 14.83
N PHE A 91 -6.10 -1.93 13.77
CA PHE A 91 -6.17 -1.20 12.52
C PHE A 91 -7.54 -0.54 12.35
N GLU A 92 -7.53 0.72 11.94
CA GLU A 92 -8.72 1.47 11.59
C GLU A 92 -8.74 1.67 10.08
N VAL A 93 -9.86 1.34 9.44
CA VAL A 93 -10.01 1.45 7.99
C VAL A 93 -11.20 2.35 7.66
N THR A 94 -10.91 3.50 7.05
CA THR A 94 -11.94 4.43 6.56
C THR A 94 -12.00 4.34 5.04
N THR A 95 -13.14 3.94 4.48
CA THR A 95 -13.32 3.87 3.02
C THR A 95 -14.09 5.10 2.54
N ASN A 96 -13.55 5.75 1.52
CA ASN A 96 -14.14 6.87 0.80
C ASN A 96 -14.34 6.47 -0.67
N ASP A 97 -15.00 7.31 -1.46
CA ASP A 97 -15.25 7.04 -2.89
C ASP A 97 -13.96 6.76 -3.67
N GLY A 98 -13.67 5.48 -3.92
CA GLY A 98 -12.53 5.00 -4.69
C GLY A 98 -11.19 4.86 -3.94
N SER A 99 -11.12 5.15 -2.64
CA SER A 99 -9.91 4.96 -1.82
C SER A 99 -10.23 4.53 -0.39
N SER A 100 -9.27 3.88 0.25
CA SER A 100 -9.32 3.53 1.66
C SER A 100 -8.12 4.11 2.39
N VAL A 101 -8.33 4.57 3.61
CA VAL A 101 -7.28 5.00 4.53
C VAL A 101 -7.15 3.96 5.62
N ILE A 102 -5.94 3.42 5.79
CA ILE A 102 -5.60 2.45 6.82
C ILE A 102 -4.72 3.18 7.86
N SER A 103 -5.11 3.11 9.13
CA SER A 103 -4.39 3.70 10.26
C SER A 103 -4.06 2.64 11.31
N CYS A 104 -2.90 2.74 11.95
CA CYS A 104 -2.49 1.83 13.01
C CYS A 104 -1.52 2.50 13.98
N ASN A 105 -1.76 2.33 15.29
CA ASN A 105 -0.77 2.61 16.32
C ASN A 105 0.09 1.37 16.55
N GLY A 106 1.31 1.40 16.03
CA GLY A 106 2.23 0.26 16.11
C GLY A 106 2.91 0.10 17.47
N VAL A 107 3.51 -1.07 17.70
CA VAL A 107 4.13 -1.44 18.98
C VAL A 107 5.48 -0.77 19.25
N GLY A 108 6.06 -0.09 18.26
CA GLY A 108 7.37 0.56 18.39
C GLY A 108 8.51 -0.42 18.59
N TYR A 109 8.54 -1.52 17.82
CA TYR A 109 9.58 -2.53 17.91
C TYR A 109 10.94 -1.95 17.52
N THR A 110 11.91 -2.08 18.43
CA THR A 110 13.30 -1.66 18.19
C THR A 110 14.22 -2.89 18.30
N PRO A 111 14.91 -3.29 17.21
CA PRO A 111 15.84 -4.41 17.23
C PRO A 111 16.95 -4.21 18.26
N GLU A 112 17.31 -5.25 19.00
CA GLU A 112 18.30 -5.16 20.09
C GLU A 112 19.67 -4.68 19.63
N HIS A 113 20.11 -5.08 18.43
CA HIS A 113 21.40 -4.69 17.87
C HIS A 113 21.51 -3.19 17.53
N LEU A 114 20.38 -2.47 17.43
CA LEU A 114 20.35 -1.01 17.20
C LEU A 114 20.21 -0.20 18.49
N LYS A 115 19.97 -0.85 19.63
CA LYS A 115 19.87 -0.18 20.93
C LYS A 115 21.24 0.30 21.44
N ASN A 116 22.33 -0.31 20.97
CA ASN A 116 23.70 -0.05 21.42
C ASN A 116 24.48 0.96 20.56
N SER A 117 23.90 1.46 19.47
CA SER A 117 24.55 2.42 18.55
C SER A 117 24.19 3.89 18.84
N CYS A 118 23.30 4.14 19.80
CA CYS A 118 22.98 5.47 20.32
C CYS A 118 23.23 5.48 21.83
N SER A 119 24.49 5.54 22.23
CA SER A 119 24.94 5.88 23.59
C SER A 119 26.10 6.86 23.47
#